data_AF-A0A966MN23-F1
#
_entry.id   AF-A0A966MN23-F1
#
_cell.length_a   1.000
_cell.length_b   1.000
_cell.length_c   1.000
_cell.angle_alpha   90.00
_cell.angle_beta   90.00
_cell.angle_gamma   90.00
#
_symmetry.space_group_name_H-M   'P 1'
#
loop_
_entity.id
_entity.type
_entity.pdbx_description
1 polymer ?
#
loop_
_entity_poly.entity_id
_entity_poly.type
_entity_poly.pdbx_seq_one_letter_code
_entity_poly.pdbx_strand_id
1 'polypeptide(L)'
;YHYPAKDELINSLYERYQKALLPLLSAAPEVRDVEDAWFFMHSLFERVWEYRFLYRDLGDLLTRNRRLETDIQAVLELKRQAFRAVLDHLEHTGALSISPEEGDLCATQMVVMLTWWLSYEYARDPRHALEDAQAQNALLRGARHVLGLILPYLQAEPREHLRLLLLAYQDPASAAPAGGQPA
;
A
#
# COMPACT_ATOMS: atom_id res chain seq x y z
N TYR A 1 -22.76 24.20 7.54
CA TYR A 1 -22.55 24.78 6.21
C TYR A 1 -22.05 23.65 5.31
N HIS A 2 -22.94 23.04 4.51
CA HIS A 2 -22.56 22.04 3.51
C HIS A 2 -22.30 22.79 2.20
N TYR A 3 -21.17 22.52 1.54
CA TYR A 3 -20.85 23.08 0.22
C TYR A 3 -21.01 21.95 -0.80
N PRO A 4 -22.16 21.83 -1.50
CA PRO A 4 -22.46 20.71 -2.40
C PRO A 4 -21.38 20.46 -3.46
N ALA A 5 -20.80 21.54 -3.99
CA ALA A 5 -19.71 21.48 -4.96
C ALA A 5 -18.42 20.81 -4.43
N LYS A 6 -18.15 20.90 -3.12
CA LYS A 6 -16.97 20.25 -2.51
C LYS A 6 -17.20 18.74 -2.39
N ASP A 7 -18.40 18.32 -2.00
CA ASP A 7 -18.74 16.89 -1.87
C ASP A 7 -18.77 16.22 -3.25
N GLU A 8 -19.28 16.90 -4.28
CA GLU A 8 -19.21 16.43 -5.67
C GLU A 8 -17.77 16.27 -6.18
N LEU A 9 -16.88 17.21 -5.86
CA LEU A 9 -15.46 17.10 -6.20
C LEU A 9 -14.80 15.92 -5.48
N ILE A 10 -15.07 15.72 -4.19
CA ILE A 10 -14.55 14.59 -3.41
C ILE A 10 -15.03 13.27 -4.03
N ASN A 11 -16.32 13.14 -4.34
CA ASN A 11 -16.87 11.95 -4.98
C ASN A 11 -16.19 11.69 -6.34
N SER A 12 -15.99 12.72 -7.15
CA SER A 12 -15.33 12.61 -8.45
C SER A 12 -13.84 12.23 -8.35
N LEU A 13 -13.14 12.70 -7.32
CA LEU A 13 -11.76 12.29 -7.03
C LEU A 13 -11.70 10.84 -6.53
N TYR A 14 -12.65 10.45 -5.70
CA TYR A 14 -12.74 9.11 -5.17
C TYR A 14 -13.11 8.07 -6.24
N GLU A 15 -13.99 8.40 -7.18
CA GLU A 15 -14.28 7.56 -8.35
C GLU A 15 -13.04 7.34 -9.22
N ARG A 16 -12.19 8.38 -9.39
CA ARG A 16 -10.90 8.25 -10.08
C ARG A 16 -9.94 7.34 -9.32
N TYR A 17 -9.85 7.51 -8.01
CA TYR A 17 -9.08 6.62 -7.13
C TYR A 17 -9.51 5.16 -7.28
N GLN A 18 -10.82 4.87 -7.24
CA GLN A 18 -11.31 3.50 -7.43
C GLN A 18 -10.91 2.94 -8.79
N LYS A 19 -11.09 3.70 -9.87
CA LYS A 19 -10.71 3.27 -11.23
C LYS A 19 -9.21 2.98 -11.35
N ALA A 20 -8.36 3.73 -10.65
CA ALA A 20 -6.92 3.50 -10.62
C ALA A 20 -6.51 2.32 -9.72
N LEU A 21 -7.23 2.10 -8.62
CA LEU A 21 -6.92 1.07 -7.63
C LEU A 21 -7.39 -0.32 -8.06
N LEU A 22 -8.60 -0.44 -8.62
CA LEU A 22 -9.22 -1.74 -8.89
C LEU A 22 -8.37 -2.66 -9.79
N PRO A 23 -7.81 -2.20 -10.92
CA PRO A 23 -6.96 -3.05 -11.76
C PRO A 23 -5.74 -3.58 -11.01
N LEU A 24 -5.17 -2.76 -10.13
CA LEU A 24 -4.03 -3.15 -9.30
C LEU A 24 -4.43 -4.26 -8.31
N LEU A 25 -5.56 -4.11 -7.61
CA LEU A 25 -6.05 -5.15 -6.69
C LEU A 25 -6.43 -6.44 -7.41
N SER A 26 -6.98 -6.36 -8.62
CA SER A 26 -7.30 -7.51 -9.45
C SER A 26 -6.08 -8.30 -9.93
N ALA A 27 -4.90 -7.66 -9.98
CA ALA A 27 -3.63 -8.31 -10.31
C ALA A 27 -2.98 -9.04 -9.11
N ALA A 28 -3.54 -8.93 -7.90
CA ALA A 28 -2.98 -9.58 -6.71
C ALA A 28 -2.80 -11.11 -6.84
N PRO A 29 -3.72 -11.87 -7.47
CA PRO A 29 -3.52 -13.30 -7.71
C PRO A 29 -2.39 -13.64 -8.69
N GLU A 30 -1.88 -12.64 -9.43
CA GLU A 30 -0.77 -12.82 -10.38
C GLU A 30 0.62 -12.73 -9.72
N VAL A 31 0.70 -12.39 -8.43
CA VAL A 31 1.94 -12.28 -7.67
C VAL A 31 2.54 -13.66 -7.42
N ARG A 32 3.69 -13.96 -8.02
CA ARG A 32 4.28 -15.31 -8.01
C ARG A 32 5.31 -15.54 -6.91
N ASP A 33 6.03 -14.49 -6.57
CA ASP A 33 7.14 -14.54 -5.62
C ASP A 33 7.25 -13.23 -4.81
N VAL A 34 8.30 -13.15 -4.00
CA VAL A 34 8.55 -12.00 -3.13
C VAL A 34 8.93 -10.73 -3.91
N GLU A 35 9.42 -10.85 -5.14
CA GLU A 35 9.76 -9.73 -6.01
C GLU A 35 8.47 -9.13 -6.60
N ASP A 36 7.58 -9.97 -7.12
CA ASP A 36 6.24 -9.55 -7.55
C ASP A 36 5.44 -8.90 -6.40
N ALA A 37 5.51 -9.49 -5.19
CA ALA A 37 4.86 -8.92 -4.00
C ALA A 37 5.43 -7.54 -3.65
N TRP A 38 6.73 -7.36 -3.83
CA TRP A 38 7.41 -6.08 -3.65
C TRP A 38 6.96 -5.04 -4.69
N PHE A 39 6.87 -5.40 -5.97
CA PHE A 39 6.35 -4.53 -7.04
C PHE A 39 4.88 -4.15 -6.84
N PHE A 40 4.05 -5.12 -6.43
CA PHE A 40 2.65 -4.90 -6.08
C PHE A 40 2.51 -3.88 -4.95
N MET A 41 3.31 -4.03 -3.89
CA MET A 41 3.32 -3.10 -2.77
C MET A 41 3.79 -1.70 -3.16
N HIS A 42 4.83 -1.60 -3.99
CA HIS A 42 5.31 -0.32 -4.50
C HIS A 42 4.18 0.41 -5.26
N SER A 43 3.55 -0.29 -6.21
CA SER A 43 2.44 0.23 -7.01
C SER A 43 1.25 0.68 -6.15
N LEU A 44 0.94 -0.05 -5.06
CA LEU A 44 -0.12 0.35 -4.13
C LEU A 44 0.21 1.66 -3.42
N PHE A 45 1.45 1.79 -2.93
CA PHE A 45 1.88 3.01 -2.25
C PHE A 45 1.89 4.22 -3.19
N GLU A 46 2.24 4.06 -4.46
CA GLU A 46 2.10 5.14 -5.45
C GLU A 46 0.65 5.63 -5.56
N ARG A 47 -0.33 4.72 -5.62
CA ARG A 47 -1.75 5.11 -5.63
C ARG A 47 -2.16 5.77 -4.31
N VAL A 48 -1.67 5.28 -3.17
CA VAL A 48 -1.90 5.92 -1.85
C VAL A 48 -1.39 7.37 -1.86
N TRP A 49 -0.24 7.64 -2.46
CA TRP A 49 0.34 8.98 -2.57
C TRP A 49 -0.43 9.90 -3.51
N GLU A 50 -0.75 9.40 -4.71
CA GLU A 50 -1.49 10.13 -5.74
C GLU A 50 -2.83 10.63 -5.18
N TYR A 51 -3.50 9.78 -4.38
CA TYR A 51 -4.79 10.07 -3.74
C TYR A 51 -4.65 10.34 -2.24
N ARG A 52 -3.50 10.88 -1.78
CA ARG A 52 -3.17 11.10 -0.35
C ARG A 52 -4.19 11.93 0.43
N PHE A 53 -4.97 12.78 -0.24
CA PHE A 53 -6.05 13.55 0.40
C PHE A 53 -7.05 12.62 1.10
N LEU A 54 -7.34 11.45 0.52
CA LEU A 54 -8.28 10.48 1.07
C LEU A 54 -7.74 9.90 2.39
N TYR A 55 -6.47 9.52 2.41
CA TYR A 55 -5.83 8.86 3.55
C TYR A 55 -5.53 9.82 4.69
N ARG A 56 -5.20 11.08 4.39
CA ARG A 56 -4.93 12.11 5.42
C ARG A 56 -6.20 12.50 6.16
N ASP A 57 -7.27 12.75 5.41
CA ASP A 57 -8.50 13.35 5.93
C ASP A 57 -9.62 12.31 6.11
N LEU A 58 -9.29 11.01 6.07
CA LEU A 58 -10.27 9.92 5.99
C LEU A 58 -11.38 10.06 7.03
N GLY A 59 -11.05 10.22 8.31
CA GLY A 59 -12.04 10.34 9.38
C GLY A 59 -13.00 11.54 9.21
N ASP A 60 -12.48 12.70 8.79
CA ASP A 60 -13.31 13.89 8.53
C ASP A 60 -14.18 13.68 7.27
N LEU A 61 -13.62 13.08 6.22
CA LEU A 61 -14.32 12.77 4.99
C LEU A 61 -15.49 11.80 5.21
N LEU A 62 -15.29 10.74 6.01
CA LEU A 62 -16.34 9.76 6.33
C LEU A 62 -17.47 10.39 7.17
N THR A 63 -17.13 11.27 8.11
CA THR A 63 -18.13 11.96 8.95
C THR A 63 -19.06 12.87 8.13
N ARG A 64 -18.58 13.40 7.00
CA ARG A 64 -19.29 14.41 6.20
C ARG A 64 -19.91 13.86 4.92
N ASN A 65 -19.51 12.68 4.45
CA ASN A 65 -19.93 12.11 3.17
C ASN A 65 -20.38 10.63 3.32
N ARG A 66 -21.70 10.41 3.41
CA ARG A 66 -22.31 9.08 3.56
C ARG A 66 -22.05 8.12 2.40
N ARG A 67 -21.90 8.65 1.18
CA ARG A 67 -21.58 7.81 0.02
C ARG A 67 -20.18 7.23 0.18
N LEU A 68 -19.21 8.09 0.49
CA LEU A 68 -17.84 7.68 0.77
C LEU A 68 -17.75 6.73 1.98
N GLU A 69 -18.57 6.94 3.01
CA GLU A 69 -18.68 6.04 4.17
C GLU A 69 -19.03 4.60 3.78
N THR A 70 -19.93 4.43 2.81
CA THR A 70 -20.32 3.09 2.32
C THR A 70 -19.25 2.53 1.40
N ASP A 71 -18.78 3.32 0.44
CA ASP A 71 -17.86 2.85 -0.60
C ASP A 71 -16.48 2.49 -0.02
N ILE A 72 -16.01 3.19 1.02
CA ILE A 72 -14.70 2.88 1.61
C ILE A 72 -14.66 1.49 2.23
N GLN A 73 -15.77 1.01 2.80
CA GLN A 73 -15.84 -0.31 3.42
C GLN A 73 -15.59 -1.40 2.37
N ALA A 74 -16.21 -1.25 1.19
CA ALA A 74 -15.99 -2.14 0.06
C ALA A 74 -14.53 -2.10 -0.42
N VAL A 75 -13.93 -0.92 -0.51
CA VAL A 75 -12.52 -0.78 -0.92
C VAL A 75 -11.56 -1.41 0.11
N LEU A 76 -11.80 -1.25 1.40
CA LEU A 76 -10.98 -1.88 2.44
C LEU A 76 -11.06 -3.41 2.37
N GLU A 77 -12.25 -3.96 2.14
CA GLU A 77 -12.42 -5.40 1.97
C GLU A 77 -11.74 -5.92 0.69
N LEU A 78 -11.84 -5.20 -0.43
CA LEU A 78 -11.12 -5.55 -1.67
C LEU A 78 -9.60 -5.56 -1.46
N LYS A 79 -9.06 -4.59 -0.70
CA LYS A 79 -7.63 -4.58 -0.34
C LYS A 79 -7.25 -5.77 0.52
N ARG A 80 -8.09 -6.12 1.51
CA ARG A 80 -7.87 -7.28 2.38
C ARG A 80 -7.85 -8.57 1.55
N GLN A 81 -8.81 -8.72 0.63
CA GLN A 81 -8.87 -9.86 -0.29
C GLN A 81 -7.65 -9.93 -1.21
N ALA A 82 -7.19 -8.79 -1.74
CA ALA A 82 -5.98 -8.73 -2.55
C ALA A 82 -4.74 -9.15 -1.75
N PHE A 83 -4.55 -8.63 -0.52
CA PHE A 83 -3.45 -9.08 0.33
C PHE A 83 -3.56 -10.56 0.68
N ARG A 84 -4.76 -11.05 0.95
CA ARG A 84 -4.98 -12.47 1.20
C ARG A 84 -4.56 -13.32 -0.01
N ALA A 85 -4.95 -12.92 -1.22
CA ALA A 85 -4.55 -13.60 -2.45
C ALA A 85 -3.03 -13.63 -2.66
N VAL A 86 -2.32 -12.55 -2.32
CA VAL A 86 -0.85 -12.52 -2.33
C VAL A 86 -0.27 -13.53 -1.34
N LEU A 87 -0.78 -13.56 -0.10
CA LEU A 87 -0.31 -14.50 0.92
C LEU A 87 -0.58 -15.95 0.52
N ASP A 88 -1.77 -16.25 -0.01
CA ASP A 88 -2.16 -17.58 -0.48
C ASP A 88 -1.26 -18.05 -1.63
N HIS A 89 -0.90 -17.16 -2.56
CA HIS A 89 -0.02 -17.53 -3.65
C HIS A 89 1.41 -17.83 -3.16
N LEU A 90 1.95 -17.00 -2.27
CA LEU A 90 3.27 -17.23 -1.67
C LEU A 90 3.29 -18.52 -0.81
N GLU A 91 2.18 -18.87 -0.17
CA GLU A 91 2.04 -20.14 0.53
C GLU A 91 2.03 -21.31 -0.47
N HIS A 92 1.25 -21.20 -1.55
CA HIS A 92 1.13 -22.26 -2.56
C HIS A 92 2.45 -22.56 -3.28
N THR A 93 3.29 -21.56 -3.49
CA THR A 93 4.65 -21.74 -4.07
C THR A 93 5.67 -22.24 -3.05
N GLY A 94 5.28 -22.39 -1.78
CA GLY A 94 6.17 -22.81 -0.69
C GLY A 94 7.09 -21.71 -0.18
N ALA A 95 6.92 -20.46 -0.64
CA ALA A 95 7.74 -19.33 -0.19
C ALA A 95 7.36 -18.86 1.23
N LEU A 96 6.11 -19.06 1.61
CA LEU A 96 5.51 -18.65 2.89
C LEU A 96 4.96 -19.87 3.63
N SER A 97 5.09 -19.89 4.96
CA SER A 97 4.42 -20.86 5.83
C SER A 97 3.65 -20.08 6.90
N ILE A 98 2.35 -19.94 6.69
CA ILE A 98 1.44 -19.21 7.57
C ILE A 98 0.15 -20.00 7.72
N SER A 99 -0.43 -20.06 8.92
CA SER A 99 -1.74 -20.70 9.06
C SER A 99 -2.84 -19.85 8.41
N PRO A 100 -3.98 -20.44 8.02
CA PRO A 100 -5.08 -19.68 7.44
C PRO A 100 -5.58 -18.54 8.35
N GLU A 101 -5.63 -18.76 9.67
CA GLU A 101 -6.03 -17.74 10.63
C GLU A 101 -5.01 -16.58 10.71
N GLU A 102 -3.71 -16.91 10.79
CA GLU A 102 -2.66 -15.89 10.79
C GLU A 102 -2.60 -15.13 9.46
N GLY A 103 -2.91 -15.78 8.34
CA GLY A 103 -3.00 -15.14 7.03
C GLY A 103 -4.07 -14.06 6.97
N ASP A 104 -5.25 -14.31 7.54
CA ASP A 104 -6.33 -13.33 7.61
C ASP A 104 -5.98 -12.15 8.53
N LEU A 105 -5.34 -12.43 9.67
CA LEU A 105 -4.83 -11.41 10.57
C LEU A 105 -3.75 -10.56 9.89
N CYS A 106 -2.80 -11.19 9.21
CA CYS A 106 -1.71 -10.52 8.49
C CYS A 106 -2.26 -9.62 7.38
N ALA A 107 -3.16 -10.12 6.54
CA ALA A 107 -3.80 -9.33 5.49
C ALA A 107 -4.52 -8.09 6.07
N THR A 108 -5.22 -8.25 7.20
CA THR A 108 -5.88 -7.14 7.89
C THR A 108 -4.87 -6.11 8.41
N GLN A 109 -3.77 -6.57 9.03
CA GLN A 109 -2.69 -5.70 9.50
C GLN A 109 -2.05 -4.91 8.35
N MET A 110 -1.85 -5.55 7.19
CA MET A 110 -1.35 -4.90 5.98
C MET A 110 -2.28 -3.78 5.50
N VAL A 111 -3.60 -4.01 5.48
CA VAL A 111 -4.60 -2.97 5.14
C VAL A 111 -4.56 -1.82 6.14
N VAL A 112 -4.54 -2.11 7.44
CA VAL A 112 -4.51 -1.08 8.49
C VAL A 112 -3.27 -0.22 8.33
N MET A 113 -2.09 -0.83 8.18
CA MET A 113 -0.85 -0.10 8.03
C MET A 113 -0.81 0.72 6.74
N LEU A 114 -1.23 0.15 5.60
CA LEU A 114 -1.35 0.88 4.34
C LEU A 114 -2.27 2.10 4.48
N THR A 115 -3.38 1.96 5.21
CA THR A 115 -4.40 3.01 5.34
C THR A 115 -3.92 4.16 6.21
N TRP A 116 -3.19 3.88 7.29
CA TRP A 116 -2.79 4.88 8.28
C TRP A 116 -1.32 5.34 8.16
N TRP A 117 -0.55 4.79 7.22
CA TRP A 117 0.86 5.10 7.05
C TRP A 117 1.13 6.60 6.87
N LEU A 118 0.37 7.27 6.01
CA LEU A 118 0.57 8.71 5.76
C LEU A 118 0.22 9.56 6.99
N SER A 119 -0.77 9.16 7.78
CA SER A 119 -1.09 9.82 9.05
C SER A 119 0.05 9.66 10.06
N TYR A 120 0.67 8.48 10.11
CA TYR A 120 1.86 8.24 10.94
C TYR A 120 3.05 9.08 10.50
N GLU A 121 3.39 9.11 9.21
CA GLU A 121 4.47 9.94 8.66
C GLU A 121 4.24 11.43 8.92
N TYR A 122 3.00 11.90 8.71
CA TYR A 122 2.62 13.28 9.03
C TYR A 122 2.80 13.60 10.52
N ALA A 123 2.42 12.71 11.43
CA ALA A 123 2.60 12.93 12.86
C ALA A 123 4.08 12.99 13.29
N ARG A 124 4.99 12.34 12.54
CA ARG A 124 6.43 12.35 12.80
C ARG A 124 7.12 13.62 12.33
N ASP A 125 6.73 14.16 11.18
CA ASP A 125 7.24 15.43 10.67
C ASP A 125 6.14 16.23 9.97
N PRO A 126 5.28 16.95 10.73
CA PRO A 126 4.16 17.68 10.16
C PRO A 126 4.54 18.76 9.14
N ARG A 127 5.81 19.19 9.14
CA ARG A 127 6.29 20.29 8.30
C ARG A 127 6.76 19.81 6.93
N HIS A 128 7.37 18.63 6.85
CA HIS A 128 8.00 18.16 5.60
C HIS A 128 7.49 16.80 5.10
N ALA A 129 6.79 16.00 5.92
CA ALA A 129 6.44 14.61 5.59
C ALA A 129 5.63 14.44 4.30
N LEU A 130 4.93 15.49 3.87
CA LEU A 130 4.04 15.47 2.70
C LEU A 130 4.51 16.39 1.56
N GLU A 131 5.76 16.86 1.62
CA GLU A 131 6.39 17.52 0.48
C GLU A 131 6.73 16.49 -0.60
N ASP A 132 6.60 16.87 -1.87
CA ASP A 132 6.91 15.97 -3.00
C ASP A 132 8.37 15.47 -2.93
N ALA A 133 9.28 16.26 -2.34
CA ALA A 133 10.67 15.87 -2.09
C ALA A 133 10.82 14.72 -1.08
N GLN A 134 9.89 14.56 -0.14
CA GLN A 134 9.88 13.49 0.88
C GLN A 134 8.93 12.34 0.53
N ALA A 135 8.07 12.54 -0.46
CA ALA A 135 7.08 11.59 -0.95
C ALA A 135 7.66 10.20 -1.15
N GLN A 136 8.65 10.10 -2.03
CA GLN A 136 9.24 8.82 -2.42
C GLN A 136 9.78 8.09 -1.18
N ASN A 137 10.52 8.78 -0.32
CA ASN A 137 11.07 8.20 0.89
C ASN A 137 9.99 7.70 1.87
N ALA A 138 8.90 8.44 2.05
CA ALA A 138 7.77 8.03 2.87
C ALA A 138 7.09 6.76 2.30
N LEU A 139 6.93 6.67 0.98
CA LEU A 139 6.33 5.50 0.32
C LEU A 139 7.21 4.26 0.44
N LEU A 140 8.51 4.38 0.19
CA LEU A 140 9.46 3.27 0.31
C LEU A 140 9.51 2.72 1.74
N ARG A 141 9.51 3.62 2.75
CA ARG A 141 9.40 3.20 4.16
C ARG A 141 8.08 2.47 4.43
N GLY A 142 6.95 2.96 3.91
CA GLY A 142 5.65 2.32 4.08
C GLY A 142 5.61 0.92 3.47
N ALA A 143 6.05 0.78 2.23
CA ALA A 143 6.16 -0.51 1.55
C ALA A 143 7.04 -1.49 2.34
N ARG A 144 8.17 -1.00 2.87
CA ARG A 144 9.05 -1.79 3.75
C ARG A 144 8.33 -2.30 4.99
N HIS A 145 7.57 -1.46 5.68
CA HIS A 145 6.87 -1.88 6.88
C HIS A 145 5.78 -2.91 6.56
N VAL A 146 5.01 -2.73 5.49
CA VAL A 146 3.94 -3.66 5.09
C VAL A 146 4.51 -5.02 4.70
N LEU A 147 5.54 -5.05 3.86
CA LEU A 147 6.26 -6.29 3.51
C LEU A 147 7.00 -6.90 4.71
N GLY A 148 7.40 -6.07 5.68
CA GLY A 148 8.03 -6.54 6.91
C GLY A 148 7.15 -7.47 7.74
N LEU A 149 5.82 -7.36 7.62
CA LEU A 149 4.87 -8.20 8.36
C LEU A 149 4.95 -9.68 7.96
N ILE A 150 5.39 -9.99 6.73
CA ILE A 150 5.46 -11.38 6.25
C ILE A 150 6.82 -12.05 6.51
N LEU A 151 7.85 -11.29 6.89
CA LEU A 151 9.20 -11.81 7.14
C LEU A 151 9.27 -13.00 8.12
N PRO A 152 8.51 -13.04 9.24
CA PRO A 152 8.56 -14.18 10.16
C PRO A 152 8.08 -15.49 9.54
N TYR A 153 7.20 -15.41 8.54
CA TYR A 153 6.51 -16.54 7.91
C TYR A 153 7.23 -17.04 6.64
N LEU A 154 8.11 -16.23 6.04
CA LEU A 154 8.83 -16.61 4.83
C LEU A 154 9.88 -17.69 5.09
N GLN A 155 10.06 -18.60 4.13
CA GLN A 155 11.17 -19.56 4.13
C GLN A 155 12.53 -18.87 3.97
N ALA A 156 13.61 -19.58 4.28
CA ALA A 156 14.96 -18.98 4.38
C ALA A 156 15.40 -18.19 3.13
N GLU A 157 15.27 -18.78 1.94
CA GLU A 157 15.69 -18.14 0.68
C GLU A 157 14.78 -16.94 0.29
N PRO A 158 13.44 -17.07 0.20
CA PRO A 158 12.56 -15.93 -0.04
C PRO A 158 12.67 -14.81 1.00
N ARG A 159 12.92 -15.17 2.27
CA ARG A 159 13.13 -14.20 3.36
C ARG A 159 14.40 -13.37 3.13
N GLU A 160 15.48 -14.01 2.71
CA GLU A 160 16.73 -13.31 2.42
C GLU A 160 16.59 -12.44 1.16
N HIS A 161 15.94 -12.95 0.11
CA HIS A 161 15.64 -12.16 -1.08
C HIS A 161 14.81 -10.92 -0.73
N LEU A 162 13.69 -11.08 0.00
CA LEU A 162 12.89 -9.93 0.42
C LEU A 162 13.70 -8.95 1.27
N ARG A 163 14.56 -9.44 2.18
CA ARG A 163 15.45 -8.56 2.97
C ARG A 163 16.32 -7.68 2.08
N LEU A 164 16.92 -8.23 1.03
CA LEU A 164 17.74 -7.48 0.08
C LEU A 164 16.91 -6.42 -0.66
N LEU A 165 15.71 -6.76 -1.13
CA LEU A 165 14.79 -5.80 -1.75
C LEU A 165 14.41 -4.66 -0.79
N LEU A 166 14.22 -4.98 0.50
CA LEU A 166 13.90 -3.99 1.53
C LEU A 166 15.07 -3.09 1.91
N LEU A 167 16.32 -3.49 1.64
CA LEU A 167 17.49 -2.62 1.82
C LEU A 167 17.52 -1.51 0.77
N ALA A 168 17.04 -1.76 -0.46
CA ALA A 168 16.92 -0.72 -1.49
C ALA A 168 16.01 0.45 -1.05
N TYR A 169 15.12 0.22 -0.06
CA TYR A 169 14.28 1.25 0.55
C TYR A 169 14.95 2.05 1.67
N GLN A 170 16.15 1.68 2.11
CA GLN A 170 16.92 2.44 3.11
C GLN A 170 17.75 3.57 2.50
N ASP A 171 18.09 3.45 1.22
CA ASP A 171 18.95 4.41 0.53
C ASP A 171 18.36 4.72 -0.86
N PRO A 172 17.59 5.81 -1.03
CA PRO A 172 16.97 6.17 -2.30
C PRO A 172 17.99 6.40 -3.43
N ALA A 173 19.29 6.58 -3.11
CA ALA A 173 20.37 6.63 -4.08
C ALA A 173 20.74 5.26 -4.68
N SER A 174 20.32 4.15 -4.08
CA SER A 174 20.66 2.77 -4.49
C SER A 174 19.58 2.07 -5.32
N ALA A 175 18.35 2.61 -5.36
CA ALA A 175 17.21 2.00 -6.03
C ALA A 175 17.07 2.35 -7.53
N ALA A 176 17.98 3.15 -8.09
CA ALA A 176 17.99 3.43 -9.53
C ALA A 176 18.55 2.20 -10.28
N PRO A 177 17.79 1.57 -11.22
CA PRO A 177 18.38 0.56 -12.07
C PRO A 177 19.48 1.22 -12.91
N ALA A 178 20.67 0.62 -12.91
CA ALA A 178 21.78 1.03 -13.75
C ALA A 178 21.41 0.88 -15.24
N GLY A 179 20.76 1.90 -15.79
CA GLY A 179 20.26 1.87 -17.16
C GLY A 179 20.01 3.27 -17.68
N GLY A 180 21.07 3.95 -18.11
CA GLY A 180 20.96 5.25 -18.75
C GLY A 180 22.27 6.02 -18.77
N GLN A 181 23.22 5.56 -19.58
CA GLN A 181 24.39 6.35 -19.95
C GLN A 181 23.95 7.31 -21.07
N PRO A 182 23.97 8.65 -20.90
CA PRO A 182 23.82 9.54 -22.03
C PRO A 182 25.20 9.74 -22.70
N ALA A 183 25.17 9.69 -24.03
CA ALA A 183 26.25 10.01 -24.93
C ALA A 183 26.68 11.47 -24.86
#